data_AF-C5BHS4-F1
#
_entry.id   AF-C5BHS4-F1
#
_cell.length_a   1.000
_cell.length_b   1.000
_cell.length_c   1.000
_cell.angle_alpha   90.00
_cell.angle_beta   90.00
_cell.angle_gamma   90.00
#
_symmetry.space_group_name_H-M   'P 1'
#
loop_
_entity.id
_entity.type
_entity.pdbx_description
1 polymer ?
#
loop_
_entity_poly.entity_id
_entity_poly.type
_entity_poly.pdbx_seq_one_letter_code
_entity_poly.pdbx_strand_id
1 'polypeptide(L)' 'MKGMMGHVEVGRDYIYLDGYFIPADEGPFEVEGWHSEHDFNEPPQITAQHSPEIIERVLSNPEYWNERKI' A
#
# COMPACT_ATOMS: atom_id res chain seq x y z
N MET A 1 13.80 -3.79 -13.41
CA MET A 1 13.35 -4.67 -12.31
C MET A 1 14.55 -5.18 -11.53
N LYS A 2 14.94 -4.46 -10.47
CA LYS A 2 15.68 -5.07 -9.35
C LYS A 2 14.65 -5.92 -8.58
N GLY A 3 15.03 -7.12 -8.16
CA GLY A 3 14.09 -8.16 -7.69
C GLY A 3 13.09 -7.65 -6.64
N MET A 4 11.82 -8.06 -6.78
CA MET A 4 10.68 -7.62 -5.95
C MET A 4 10.92 -7.72 -4.44
N MET A 5 11.83 -8.58 -3.98
CA MET A 5 12.15 -8.81 -2.57
C MET A 5 13.53 -8.27 -2.14
N GLY A 6 14.25 -7.54 -3.00
CA GLY A 6 15.64 -7.13 -2.74
C GLY A 6 15.83 -6.21 -1.51
N HIS A 7 14.73 -5.71 -0.94
CA HIS A 7 14.69 -4.80 0.20
C HIS A 7 13.87 -5.34 1.38
N VAL A 8 13.44 -6.61 1.32
CA VAL A 8 12.64 -7.25 2.39
C VAL A 8 13.57 -7.88 3.42
N GLU A 9 13.34 -7.58 4.69
CA GLU A 9 14.11 -8.07 5.82
C GLU A 9 13.36 -9.19 6.55
N VAL A 10 14.08 -10.25 6.93
CA VAL A 10 13.49 -11.35 7.70
C VAL A 10 13.13 -10.86 9.11
N GLY A 11 11.92 -11.19 9.57
CA GLY A 11 11.44 -10.83 10.90
C GLY A 11 10.81 -9.44 10.99
N ARG A 12 10.66 -8.74 9.87
CA ARG A 12 9.90 -7.49 9.77
C ARG A 12 8.56 -7.76 9.06
N ASP A 13 7.51 -7.08 9.52
CA ASP A 13 6.18 -7.19 8.93
C ASP A 13 6.02 -6.24 7.75
N TYR A 14 5.33 -6.72 6.71
CA TYR A 14 5.10 -5.96 5.49
C TYR A 14 3.65 -6.16 5.02
N ILE A 15 3.09 -5.13 4.40
CA ILE A 15 1.94 -5.28 3.52
C ILE A 15 2.43 -5.51 2.09
N TYR A 16 1.56 -6.10 1.27
CA TYR A 16 1.73 -6.11 -0.17
C TYR A 16 0.65 -5.25 -0.81
N LEU A 17 1.06 -4.22 -1.53
CA LEU A 17 0.15 -3.29 -2.19
C LEU A 17 0.71 -2.89 -3.55
N ASP A 18 -0.12 -3.07 -4.58
CA ASP A 18 0.14 -2.67 -5.98
C ASP A 18 1.57 -2.91 -6.49
N GLY A 19 2.12 -4.10 -6.23
CA GLY A 19 3.45 -4.51 -6.70
C GLY A 19 4.60 -4.28 -5.71
N TYR A 20 4.34 -3.70 -4.54
CA TYR A 20 5.36 -3.34 -3.55
C TYR A 20 5.17 -4.09 -2.22
N PHE A 21 6.29 -4.47 -1.61
CA PHE A 21 6.36 -4.80 -0.18
C PHE A 21 6.65 -3.51 0.59
N ILE A 22 5.72 -3.11 1.45
CA ILE A 22 5.81 -1.87 2.23
C ILE A 22 5.84 -2.26 3.71
N PRO A 23 6.81 -1.79 4.51
CA PRO A 23 6.84 -2.10 5.93
C PRO A 23 5.52 -1.75 6.62
N ALA A 24 5.07 -2.61 7.54
CA ALA A 24 3.84 -2.39 8.27
C ALA A 24 3.90 -1.15 9.19
N ASP A 25 5.10 -0.71 9.55
CA ASP A 25 5.38 0.48 10.35
C ASP A 25 5.81 1.68 9.50
N GLU A 26 5.64 1.62 8.18
CA GLU A 26 5.97 2.72 7.28
C GLU A 26 5.11 3.95 7.62
N GLY A 27 5.74 5.13 7.66
CA GLY A 27 5.06 6.39 7.89
C GLY A 27 4.38 6.92 6.62
N PRO A 28 4.28 8.25 6.44
CA PRO A 28 3.80 8.80 5.18
C PRO A 28 4.69 8.40 4.01
N PHE A 29 4.11 7.81 2.97
CA PHE A 29 4.81 7.38 1.78
C PHE A 29 4.00 7.63 0.51
N GLU A 30 4.73 7.90 -0.56
CA GLU A 30 4.21 7.92 -1.92
C GLU A 30 4.80 6.75 -2.69
N VAL A 31 3.97 6.06 -3.49
CA VAL A 31 4.43 4.97 -4.33
C VAL A 31 3.70 4.98 -5.67
N GLU A 32 4.49 4.95 -6.74
CA GLU A 32 4.03 4.65 -8.09
C GLU A 32 3.90 3.12 -8.20
N GLY A 33 2.68 2.63 -7.94
CA GLY A 33 2.32 1.23 -8.02
C GLY A 33 2.38 0.68 -9.45
N TRP A 34 2.11 -0.61 -9.62
CA TRP A 34 2.03 -1.21 -10.95
C TRP A 34 0.78 -0.78 -11.72
N HIS A 35 -0.29 -0.45 -11.02
CA HIS A 35 -1.56 -0.04 -11.60
C HIS A 35 -1.89 1.42 -11.32
N SER A 36 -1.58 1.92 -10.13
CA SER A 36 -2.01 3.24 -9.66
C SER A 36 -0.94 3.95 -8.82
N GLU A 37 -1.00 5.29 -8.79
CA GLU A 37 -0.23 6.12 -7.87
C GLU A 37 -0.93 6.23 -6.51
N HIS A 38 -0.14 6.08 -5.44
CA HIS A 38 -0.63 6.07 -4.08
C HIS A 38 0.10 7.11 -3.23
N ASP A 39 -0.66 7.75 -2.35
CA ASP A 39 -0.18 8.64 -1.29
C ASP A 39 -0.94 8.27 -0.02
N PHE A 40 -0.21 7.77 0.97
CA PHE A 40 -0.75 7.28 2.24
C PHE A 40 0.04 7.83 3.42
N ASN A 41 -0.64 8.11 4.53
CA ASN A 41 0.02 8.46 5.79
C ASN A 41 0.54 7.23 6.56
N GLU A 42 -0.06 6.07 6.29
CA GLU A 42 0.23 4.77 6.90
C GLU A 42 -0.29 3.68 5.93
N PRO A 43 0.32 2.48 5.90
CA PRO A 43 -0.19 1.33 5.18
C PRO A 43 -1.72 1.11 5.35
N PRO A 44 -2.52 1.11 4.27
CA PRO A 44 -3.99 1.08 4.41
C PRO A 44 -4.53 -0.19 5.06
N GLN A 45 -3.83 -1.33 4.95
CA GLN A 45 -4.17 -2.57 5.65
C GLN A 45 -3.90 -2.49 7.16
N ILE A 46 -2.96 -1.64 7.59
CA ILE A 46 -2.68 -1.38 9.02
C ILE A 46 -3.70 -0.37 9.56
N THR A 47 -3.97 0.69 8.81
CA THR A 47 -5.05 1.64 9.12
C THR A 47 -6.40 0.94 9.30
N ALA A 48 -6.69 -0.09 8.49
CA ALA A 48 -7.94 -0.86 8.57
C ALA A 48 -8.17 -1.55 9.92
N GLN A 49 -7.12 -1.80 10.72
CA GLN A 49 -7.27 -2.42 12.03
C GLN A 49 -7.96 -1.51 13.04
N HIS A 50 -7.86 -0.19 12.86
CA HIS A 50 -8.41 0.81 13.78
C HIS A 50 -9.40 1.78 13.11
N SER A 51 -9.40 1.86 11.78
CA SER A 51 -10.31 2.64 10.94
C SER A 51 -10.83 1.78 9.77
N PRO A 52 -11.79 0.87 10.01
CA PRO A 52 -12.29 -0.07 9.01
C PRO A 52 -12.87 0.57 7.75
N GLU A 53 -13.32 1.83 7.84
CA GLU A 53 -13.81 2.63 6.72
C GLU A 53 -12.78 2.81 5.59
N ILE A 54 -11.48 2.64 5.88
CA ILE A 54 -10.44 2.68 4.83
C ILE A 54 -10.59 1.54 3.83
N ILE A 55 -11.20 0.42 4.24
CA ILE A 55 -11.45 -0.72 3.35
C ILE A 55 -12.37 -0.25 2.22
N GLU A 56 -13.54 0.29 2.58
CA GLU A 56 -14.54 0.75 1.62
C GLU A 56 -14.09 1.99 0.85
N ARG A 57 -13.27 2.85 1.44
CA ARG A 57 -12.80 4.09 0.81
C ARG A 57 -11.62 3.91 -0.12
N VAL A 58 -10.79 2.88 0.08
CA VAL A 58 -9.53 2.68 -0.64
C VAL A 58 -9.41 1.24 -1.12
N LEU A 59 -9.26 0.27 -0.20
CA LEU A 59 -8.84 -1.08 -0.56
C LEU A 59 -9.83 -1.79 -1.50
N SER A 60 -11.13 -1.59 -1.29
CA SER A 60 -12.19 -2.16 -2.11
C SER A 60 -12.89 -1.14 -3.02
N ASN A 61 -12.36 0.09 -3.13
CA ASN A 61 -13.01 1.20 -3.84
C ASN A 61 -12.53 1.30 -5.31
N PRO A 62 -13.29 0.84 -6.31
CA PRO A 62 -12.84 0.89 -7.69
C PRO A 62 -12.61 2.31 -8.20
N GLU A 63 -13.39 3.29 -7.75
CA GLU A 63 -13.23 4.69 -8.13
C GLU A 63 -11.86 5.23 -7.69
N TYR A 64 -11.45 4.96 -6.44
CA TYR A 64 -10.12 5.32 -5.94
C TYR A 64 -8.99 4.81 -6.85
N TRP A 65 -9.06 3.52 -7.22
CA TRP A 65 -8.03 2.88 -8.04
C TRP A 65 -8.02 3.40 -9.49
N ASN A 66 -9.21 3.62 -10.07
CA ASN A 66 -9.33 4.05 -11.47
C ASN A 66 -8.94 5.52 -11.68
N GLU A 67 -9.24 6.40 -10.72
CA GLU A 67 -8.86 7.82 -10.79
C GLU A 67 -7.34 8.03 -10.69
N ARG A 68 -6.63 7.06 -10.13
CA ARG A 68 -5.19 7.13 -9.85
C ARG A 68 -4.35 6.26 -10.78
N LYS A 69 -4.94 5.76 -11.86
CA LYS A 69 -4.30 4.81 -12.77
C LYS A 69 -3.15 5.45 -13.56
N ILE A 70 -2.09 4.67 -13.76
CA ILE A 70 -0.90 5.02 -14.57
C ILE A 70 -1.01 4.45 -15.99
#